data_AF-A0A498HTI1-F1
#
_entry.id   AF-A0A498HTI1-F1
#
_cell.length_a   1.000
_cell.length_b   1.000
_cell.length_c   1.000
_cell.angle_alpha   90.00
_cell.angle_beta   90.00
_cell.angle_gamma   90.00
#
_symmetry.space_group_name_H-M   'P 1'
#
loop_
_entity.id
_entity.type
_entity.pdbx_description
1 polymer ?
#
loop_
_entity_poly.entity_id
_entity_poly.type
_entity_poly.pdbx_seq_one_letter_code
_entity_poly.pdbx_strand_id
1 'polypeptide(L)'
;MYHSTAVLLRDGRVLVGDSNPHENYELADELFPTELRLEAFSPDYLNAKNSKLRPRIIDPKSQAKISYGRKLFIRFSLTGNIATNLVSVTMVAPSFNTHSFSMNQRLLVLVAETVRKVWEMTYQVQVTTPASGNLAPSGYYLLYVVHQQIPSEGIWVQIL
;
A
#
# COMPACT_ATOMS: atom_id res chain seq x y z
N MET A 1 -12.42 -15.87 -12.20
CA MET A 1 -12.12 -16.87 -13.24
C MET A 1 -11.25 -16.19 -14.30
N TYR A 2 -11.25 -16.64 -15.55
CA TYR A 2 -10.55 -15.93 -16.64
C TYR A 2 -11.04 -14.47 -16.77
N HIS A 3 -10.16 -13.58 -17.22
CA HIS A 3 -10.34 -12.11 -17.25
C HIS A 3 -10.64 -11.41 -15.90
N SER A 4 -10.64 -12.11 -14.77
CA SER A 4 -10.70 -11.45 -13.46
C SER A 4 -9.43 -10.64 -13.13
N THR A 5 -9.57 -9.65 -12.26
CA THR A 5 -8.46 -8.79 -11.81
C THR A 5 -8.53 -8.47 -10.32
N ALA A 6 -7.37 -8.15 -9.73
CA ALA A 6 -7.27 -7.69 -8.36
C ALA A 6 -6.18 -6.61 -8.22
N VAL A 7 -6.42 -5.57 -7.43
CA VAL A 7 -5.45 -4.48 -7.21
C VAL A 7 -5.51 -3.94 -5.78
N LEU A 8 -4.34 -3.60 -5.22
CA LEU A 8 -4.24 -2.95 -3.91
C LEU A 8 -4.71 -1.49 -3.99
N LEU A 9 -5.61 -1.11 -3.09
CA LEU A 9 -6.05 0.26 -2.88
C LEU A 9 -5.18 0.98 -1.85
N ARG A 10 -5.11 2.31 -1.98
CA ARG A 10 -4.34 3.17 -1.07
C ARG A 10 -4.75 3.03 0.39
N ASP A 11 -6.02 2.72 0.66
CA ASP A 11 -6.53 2.51 2.02
C ASP A 11 -6.28 1.10 2.58
N GLY A 12 -5.54 0.26 1.86
CA GLY A 12 -5.19 -1.11 2.27
C GLY A 12 -6.25 -2.16 1.93
N ARG A 13 -7.34 -1.80 1.24
CA ARG A 13 -8.26 -2.82 0.71
C ARG A 13 -7.71 -3.44 -0.59
N VAL A 14 -8.23 -4.59 -0.97
CA VAL A 14 -7.98 -5.20 -2.28
C VAL A 14 -9.25 -5.12 -3.10
N LEU A 15 -9.21 -4.34 -4.19
CA LEU A 15 -10.30 -4.31 -5.15
C LEU A 15 -10.23 -5.57 -6.01
N VAL A 16 -11.35 -6.28 -6.11
CA VAL A 16 -11.54 -7.47 -6.94
C VAL A 16 -12.69 -7.16 -7.89
N GLY A 17 -12.55 -7.58 -9.14
CA GLY A 17 -13.57 -7.31 -10.14
C GLY A 17 -13.48 -8.25 -11.32
N ASP A 18 -14.55 -8.17 -12.12
CA ASP A 18 -14.74 -8.91 -13.35
C ASP A 18 -14.90 -10.43 -13.14
N SER A 19 -15.37 -11.09 -14.19
CA SER A 19 -14.75 -12.25 -14.80
C SER A 19 -15.48 -12.53 -16.11
N ASN A 20 -14.77 -12.77 -17.21
CA ASN A 20 -15.37 -13.26 -18.43
C ASN A 20 -14.55 -14.41 -19.04
N PRO A 21 -15.02 -15.67 -18.95
CA PRO A 21 -14.38 -16.80 -19.62
C PRO A 21 -14.82 -16.98 -21.08
N HIS A 22 -15.77 -16.19 -21.57
CA HIS A 22 -16.41 -16.36 -22.88
C HIS A 22 -15.84 -15.40 -23.94
N GLU A 23 -16.12 -15.68 -25.21
CA GLU A 23 -15.76 -14.79 -26.33
C GLU A 23 -16.56 -13.48 -26.30
N ASN A 24 -17.84 -13.56 -25.92
CA ASN A 24 -18.77 -12.44 -25.83
C ASN A 24 -19.16 -12.15 -24.37
N TYR A 25 -19.99 -11.13 -24.16
CA TYR A 25 -20.63 -10.89 -22.87
C TYR A 25 -21.85 -11.79 -22.70
N GLU A 26 -21.76 -12.75 -21.80
CA GLU A 26 -22.82 -13.73 -21.53
C GLU A 26 -23.37 -13.50 -20.12
N LEU A 27 -24.52 -12.84 -20.01
CA LEU A 27 -25.04 -12.34 -18.72
C LEU A 27 -26.03 -13.27 -18.03
N ALA A 28 -26.59 -14.27 -18.73
CA ALA A 28 -27.61 -15.17 -18.20
C ALA A 28 -27.46 -16.58 -18.80
N ASP A 29 -27.97 -17.58 -18.07
CA ASP A 29 -28.12 -18.98 -18.50
C ASP A 29 -26.83 -19.73 -18.92
N GLU A 30 -25.65 -19.16 -18.65
CA GLU A 30 -24.34 -19.79 -18.89
C GLU A 30 -23.64 -20.22 -17.59
N LEU A 31 -22.81 -21.27 -17.69
CA LEU A 31 -21.90 -21.65 -16.60
C LEU A 31 -20.77 -20.62 -16.51
N PHE A 32 -20.68 -19.92 -15.38
CA PHE A 32 -19.78 -18.76 -15.17
C PHE A 32 -20.15 -17.56 -16.07
N PRO A 33 -21.30 -16.91 -15.84
CA PRO A 33 -21.69 -15.72 -16.59
C PRO A 33 -20.68 -14.59 -16.40
N THR A 34 -20.66 -13.65 -17.34
CA THR A 34 -19.83 -12.46 -17.24
C THR A 34 -20.16 -11.67 -15.96
N GLU A 35 -19.17 -11.48 -15.11
CA GLU A 35 -19.30 -10.77 -13.84
C GLU A 35 -18.85 -9.30 -14.03
N LEU A 36 -19.73 -8.36 -13.69
CA LEU A 36 -19.47 -6.93 -13.86
C LEU A 36 -19.35 -6.17 -12.53
N ARG A 37 -19.57 -6.85 -11.40
CA ARG A 37 -19.48 -6.26 -10.08
C ARG A 37 -18.03 -6.00 -9.67
N LEU A 38 -17.87 -5.02 -8.79
CA LEU A 38 -16.63 -4.72 -8.10
C LEU A 38 -16.86 -4.92 -6.59
N GLU A 39 -15.93 -5.62 -5.95
CA GLU A 39 -15.93 -5.82 -4.52
C GLU A 39 -14.58 -5.42 -3.94
N ALA A 40 -14.58 -4.85 -2.72
CA ALA A 40 -13.35 -4.50 -2.04
C ALA A 40 -13.19 -5.40 -0.81
N PHE A 41 -12.24 -6.33 -0.86
CA PHE A 41 -11.86 -7.12 0.30
C PHE A 41 -11.17 -6.22 1.33
N SER A 42 -11.67 -6.27 2.57
CA SER A 42 -11.12 -5.53 3.72
C SER A 42 -10.40 -6.50 4.66
N PRO A 43 -9.06 -6.56 4.65
CA PRO A 43 -8.31 -7.50 5.49
C PRO A 43 -8.44 -7.20 6.98
N ASP A 44 -8.11 -8.19 7.82
CA ASP A 44 -8.22 -8.11 9.28
C ASP A 44 -7.52 -6.90 9.91
N TYR A 45 -6.41 -6.43 9.32
CA TYR A 45 -5.71 -5.25 9.80
C TYR A 45 -6.55 -3.97 9.72
N LEU A 46 -7.61 -3.92 8.90
CA LEU A 46 -8.55 -2.79 8.81
C LEU A 46 -9.73 -2.88 9.79
N ASN A 47 -9.81 -3.93 10.61
CA ASN A 47 -10.90 -4.07 11.58
C ASN A 47 -10.96 -2.85 12.52
N ALA A 48 -12.18 -2.40 12.88
CA ALA A 48 -12.40 -1.24 13.75
C ALA A 48 -11.63 -1.29 15.08
N LYS A 49 -11.39 -2.49 15.64
CA LYS A 49 -10.58 -2.68 16.86
C LYS A 49 -9.13 -2.18 16.72
N ASN A 50 -8.61 -2.15 15.50
CA ASN A 50 -7.25 -1.72 15.16
C ASN A 50 -7.14 -0.22 14.87
N SER A 51 -8.25 0.52 14.84
CA SER A 51 -8.28 1.94 14.46
C SER A 51 -7.30 2.82 15.24
N LYS A 52 -7.14 2.59 16.55
CA LYS A 52 -6.18 3.32 17.39
C LYS A 52 -4.71 2.96 17.12
N LEU A 53 -4.48 1.79 16.55
CA LEU A 53 -3.14 1.28 16.22
C LEU A 53 -2.76 1.55 14.76
N ARG A 54 -3.66 2.13 13.97
CA ARG A 54 -3.45 2.47 12.57
C ARG A 54 -2.76 3.84 12.45
N PRO A 55 -1.52 3.91 11.90
CA PRO A 55 -0.83 5.18 11.74
C PRO A 55 -1.51 6.08 10.69
N ARG A 56 -1.36 7.39 10.81
CA ARG A 56 -1.72 8.36 9.77
C ARG A 56 -0.51 9.19 9.40
N ILE A 57 -0.07 9.12 8.14
CA ILE A 57 1.05 9.92 7.64
C ILE A 57 0.64 11.39 7.61
N ILE A 58 1.47 12.25 8.20
CA ILE A 58 1.29 13.71 8.24
C ILE A 58 2.21 14.37 7.19
N ASP A 59 3.43 13.85 7.10
CA ASP A 59 4.51 14.37 6.26
C ASP A 59 5.46 13.21 5.88
N PRO A 60 6.00 13.12 4.65
CA PRO A 60 5.76 14.04 3.53
C PRO A 60 4.29 14.01 3.05
N LYS A 61 3.89 15.03 2.29
CA LYS A 61 2.59 15.04 1.59
C LYS A 61 2.62 14.06 0.41
N SER A 62 1.43 13.62 0.00
CA SER A 62 1.26 12.83 -1.22
C SER A 62 1.85 13.59 -2.43
N GLN A 63 2.38 12.85 -3.41
CA GLN A 63 3.16 13.35 -4.56
C GLN A 63 4.57 13.84 -4.21
N ALA A 64 5.09 13.55 -3.02
CA ALA A 64 6.47 13.90 -2.68
C ALA A 64 7.48 13.16 -3.56
N LYS A 65 8.51 13.89 -3.97
CA LYS A 65 9.65 13.37 -4.75
C LYS A 65 10.74 12.93 -3.81
N ILE A 66 11.27 11.72 -4.00
CA ILE A 66 12.34 11.15 -3.20
C ILE A 66 13.48 10.66 -4.12
N SER A 67 14.72 10.79 -3.65
CA SER A 67 15.91 10.33 -4.37
C SER A 67 16.45 9.03 -3.79
N TYR A 68 17.19 8.26 -4.57
CA TYR A 68 17.84 7.02 -4.14
C TYR A 68 18.91 7.24 -3.05
N GLY A 69 19.02 6.26 -2.14
CA GLY A 69 20.06 6.20 -1.11
C GLY A 69 20.05 7.36 -0.11
N ARG A 70 18.94 8.10 0.01
CA ARG A 70 18.80 9.24 0.91
C ARG A 70 18.04 8.87 2.17
N LYS A 71 18.31 9.59 3.26
CA LYS A 71 17.48 9.53 4.45
C LYS A 71 16.14 10.20 4.16
N LEU A 72 15.06 9.50 4.48
CA LEU A 72 13.70 9.99 4.42
C LEU A 72 13.13 10.01 5.84
N PHE A 73 12.59 11.16 6.23
CA PHE A 73 11.91 11.34 7.51
C PHE A 73 10.41 11.39 7.27
N ILE A 74 9.66 10.50 7.91
CA ILE A 74 8.21 10.44 7.80
C ILE A 74 7.63 10.74 9.16
N ARG A 75 6.80 11.77 9.24
CA ARG A 75 6.01 12.09 10.44
C ARG A 75 4.64 11.47 10.31
N PHE A 76 4.20 10.79 11.36
CA PHE A 76 2.89 10.16 11.44
C PHE A 76 2.28 10.36 12.82
N SER A 77 0.94 10.39 12.88
CA SER A 77 0.22 10.31 14.14
C SER A 77 -0.26 8.88 14.43
N LEU A 78 -0.36 8.59 15.72
CA LEU A 78 -0.93 7.36 16.26
C LEU A 78 -1.63 7.69 17.59
N THR A 79 -2.91 7.33 17.72
CA THR A 79 -3.71 7.65 18.92
C THR A 79 -3.56 6.60 20.02
N GLY A 80 -3.21 5.37 19.69
CA GLY A 80 -2.88 4.31 20.63
C GLY A 80 -1.42 4.31 21.10
N ASN A 81 -1.08 3.32 21.93
CA ASN A 81 0.29 3.13 22.39
C ASN A 81 1.19 2.67 21.24
N ILE A 82 2.34 3.32 21.09
CA ILE A 82 3.33 2.95 20.08
C ILE A 82 4.23 1.82 20.58
N ALA A 83 4.44 0.81 19.74
CA ALA A 83 5.54 -0.13 19.85
C ALA A 83 6.60 0.25 18.82
N THR A 84 7.59 1.05 19.21
CA THR A 84 8.58 1.66 18.30
C THR A 84 9.42 0.61 17.55
N ASN A 85 9.66 -0.54 18.16
CA ASN A 85 10.35 -1.69 17.57
C ASN A 85 9.52 -2.46 16.53
N LEU A 86 8.23 -2.15 16.41
CA LEU A 86 7.28 -2.78 15.47
C LEU A 86 6.77 -1.77 14.43
N VAL A 87 7.55 -0.74 14.16
CA VAL A 87 7.29 0.24 13.09
C VAL A 87 8.19 -0.05 11.89
N SER A 88 7.59 -0.12 10.71
CA SER A 88 8.32 -0.20 9.43
C SER A 88 7.70 0.74 8.40
N VAL A 89 8.44 1.05 7.34
CA VAL A 89 7.91 1.78 6.20
C VAL A 89 7.95 0.87 4.99
N THR A 90 6.88 0.84 4.21
CA THR A 90 6.85 0.04 2.98
C THR A 90 6.52 0.92 1.78
N MET A 91 7.10 0.58 0.64
CA MET A 91 6.77 1.19 -0.65
C MET A 91 6.26 0.10 -1.59
N VAL A 92 5.08 0.30 -2.17
CA VAL A 92 4.47 -0.63 -3.12
C VAL A 92 4.44 0.02 -4.50
N ALA A 93 5.03 -0.61 -5.51
CA ALA A 93 4.76 -0.19 -6.88
C ALA A 93 3.38 -0.74 -7.27
N PRO A 94 2.46 0.11 -7.75
CA PRO A 94 1.15 -0.34 -8.18
C PRO A 94 1.29 -1.26 -9.40
N SER A 95 0.44 -2.27 -9.47
CA SER A 95 0.39 -3.19 -10.59
C SER A 95 -0.57 -2.73 -11.68
N PHE A 96 -0.24 -3.11 -12.91
CA PHE A 96 -1.20 -3.25 -14.00
C PHE A 96 -1.53 -4.74 -14.12
N ASN A 97 -2.80 -5.10 -13.87
CA ASN A 97 -3.23 -6.48 -13.73
C ASN A 97 -4.18 -6.87 -14.86
N THR A 98 -3.80 -7.90 -15.63
CA THR A 98 -4.66 -8.53 -16.62
C THR A 98 -4.23 -9.98 -16.82
N HIS A 99 -5.17 -10.88 -17.14
CA HIS A 99 -4.88 -12.29 -17.43
C HIS A 99 -4.02 -12.97 -16.35
N SER A 100 -4.32 -12.71 -15.08
CA SER A 100 -3.55 -13.19 -13.91
C SER A 100 -2.08 -12.76 -13.89
N PHE A 101 -1.71 -11.74 -14.66
CA PHE A 101 -0.37 -11.20 -14.73
C PHE A 101 -0.30 -9.80 -14.12
N SER A 102 0.40 -9.70 -12.99
CA SER A 102 0.59 -8.46 -12.22
C SER A 102 1.88 -7.77 -12.63
N MET A 103 1.83 -7.00 -13.72
CA MET A 103 2.99 -6.25 -14.19
C MET A 103 3.39 -5.21 -13.15
N ASN A 104 4.71 -5.06 -12.94
CA ASN A 104 5.33 -4.04 -12.11
C ASN A 104 5.14 -4.16 -10.58
N GLN A 105 4.27 -5.06 -10.07
CA GLN A 105 4.04 -5.17 -8.63
C GLN A 105 5.34 -5.51 -7.89
N ARG A 106 5.71 -4.68 -6.92
CA ARG A 106 6.80 -4.98 -5.99
C ARG A 106 6.51 -4.36 -4.64
N LEU A 107 6.91 -5.05 -3.58
CA LEU A 107 6.93 -4.53 -2.22
C LEU A 107 8.38 -4.30 -1.80
N LEU A 108 8.66 -3.08 -1.38
CA LEU A 108 9.93 -2.71 -0.77
C LEU A 108 9.67 -2.47 0.71
N VAL A 109 10.42 -3.16 1.57
CA VAL A 109 10.40 -2.94 3.00
C VAL A 109 11.61 -2.09 3.36
N LEU A 110 11.35 -0.86 3.81
CA LEU A 110 12.39 0.04 4.31
C LEU A 110 12.46 -0.13 5.83
N VAL A 111 13.59 -0.66 6.30
CA VAL A 111 13.83 -0.88 7.73
C VAL A 111 13.88 0.47 8.44
N ALA A 112 13.10 0.60 9.51
CA ALA A 112 13.13 1.77 10.39
C ALA A 112 14.48 1.84 11.11
N GLU A 113 15.19 2.94 10.95
CA GLU A 113 16.47 3.17 11.62
C GLU A 113 16.25 3.75 13.01
N THR A 114 15.37 4.75 13.08
CA THR A 114 14.96 5.37 14.34
C THR A 114 13.49 5.72 14.30
N VAL A 115 12.82 5.56 15.44
CA VAL A 115 11.43 5.95 15.65
C VAL A 115 11.38 6.72 16.95
N ARG A 116 10.98 8.00 16.90
CA ARG A 116 10.94 8.88 18.08
C ARG A 116 9.65 9.67 18.14
N LYS A 117 9.19 9.92 19.37
CA LYS A 117 8.09 10.86 19.62
C LYS A 117 8.61 12.28 19.39
N VAL A 118 7.87 13.07 18.62
CA VAL A 118 8.22 14.47 18.32
C VAL A 118 7.20 15.46 18.87
N TRP A 119 5.95 15.02 19.06
CA TRP A 119 4.89 15.80 19.69
C TRP A 119 3.84 14.86 20.32
N GLU A 120 2.80 15.43 20.93
CA GLU A 120 1.64 14.67 21.37
C GLU A 120 1.07 13.81 20.22
N MET A 121 0.95 12.50 20.48
CA MET A 121 0.49 11.48 19.52
C MET A 121 1.20 11.49 18.16
N THR A 122 2.36 12.14 18.04
CA THR A 122 3.07 12.34 16.78
C THR A 122 4.48 11.81 16.89
N TYR A 123 4.87 11.03 15.89
CA TYR A 123 6.12 10.30 15.82
C TYR A 123 6.80 10.57 14.49
N GLN A 124 8.11 10.39 14.48
CA GLN A 124 8.95 10.48 13.28
C GLN A 124 9.73 9.18 13.13
N VAL A 125 9.59 8.54 11.97
CA VAL A 125 10.43 7.42 11.55
C VAL A 125 11.43 7.90 10.52
N GLN A 126 12.69 7.48 10.68
CA GLN A 126 13.75 7.67 9.70
C GLN A 126 14.00 6.34 8.98
N VAL A 127 14.05 6.40 7.65
CA VAL A 127 14.42 5.27 6.79
C VAL A 127 15.43 5.71 5.73
N THR A 128 16.12 4.76 5.11
CA THR A 128 16.90 5.00 3.89
C THR A 128 16.07 4.57 2.67
N THR A 129 15.94 5.43 1.68
CA THR A 129 15.27 5.11 0.40
C THR A 129 16.07 4.06 -0.38
N PRO A 130 15.46 3.35 -1.35
CA PRO A 130 16.15 2.33 -2.14
C PRO A 130 17.48 2.84 -2.71
N ALA A 131 18.51 1.98 -2.75
CA ALA A 131 19.85 2.40 -3.15
C ALA A 131 20.01 2.66 -4.65
N SER A 132 19.18 2.02 -5.48
CA SER A 132 19.27 2.15 -6.94
C SER A 132 17.95 1.80 -7.64
N GLY A 133 17.85 2.22 -8.91
CA GLY A 133 16.73 1.87 -9.79
C GLY A 133 16.58 0.37 -10.08
N ASN A 134 17.61 -0.44 -9.86
CA ASN A 134 17.51 -1.89 -9.98
C ASN A 134 16.60 -2.49 -8.90
N LEU A 135 16.65 -1.94 -7.69
CA LEU A 135 15.76 -2.34 -6.59
C LEU A 135 14.37 -1.74 -6.79
N ALA A 136 14.32 -0.46 -7.12
CA ALA A 136 13.10 0.31 -7.24
C ALA A 136 13.16 1.24 -8.46
N PRO A 137 12.71 0.82 -9.65
CA PRO A 137 12.69 1.66 -10.84
C PRO A 137 12.00 3.00 -10.59
N SER A 138 12.48 4.04 -11.28
CA SER A 138 11.91 5.39 -11.20
C SER A 138 10.41 5.34 -11.53
N GLY A 139 9.60 6.06 -10.75
CA GLY A 139 8.15 5.98 -10.89
C GLY A 139 7.40 6.24 -9.58
N TYR A 140 6.10 6.00 -9.64
CA TYR A 140 5.18 6.21 -8.52
C TYR A 140 5.04 4.97 -7.64
N TYR A 141 5.08 5.19 -6.34
CA TYR A 141 4.92 4.17 -5.32
C TYR A 141 3.91 4.64 -4.29
N LEU A 142 3.17 3.69 -3.72
CA LEU A 142 2.39 3.90 -2.50
C LEU A 142 3.29 3.68 -1.29
N LEU A 143 3.51 4.71 -0.49
CA LEU A 143 4.27 4.65 0.76
C LEU A 143 3.32 4.50 1.94
N TYR A 144 3.62 3.54 2.81
CA TYR A 144 2.87 3.25 4.04
C TYR A 144 3.80 3.29 5.25
N VAL A 145 3.27 3.74 6.39
CA VAL A 145 3.83 3.43 7.71
C VAL A 145 3.04 2.27 8.28
N VAL A 146 3.73 1.22 8.71
CA VAL A 146 3.12 0.02 9.28
C VAL A 146 3.50 -0.06 10.76
N HIS A 147 2.51 -0.23 11.64
CA HIS A 147 2.71 -0.41 13.07
C HIS A 147 2.00 -1.70 13.51
N GLN A 148 2.72 -2.65 14.09
CA GLN A 148 2.17 -3.95 14.49
C GLN A 148 1.37 -4.63 13.34
N GLN A 149 1.94 -4.61 12.12
CA GLN A 149 1.32 -5.14 10.90
C GLN A 149 0.05 -4.40 10.43
N ILE A 150 -0.30 -3.26 11.04
CA ILE A 150 -1.42 -2.42 10.64
C ILE A 150 -0.89 -1.26 9.78
N PRO A 151 -1.20 -1.23 8.47
CA PRO A 151 -0.72 -0.18 7.58
C PRO A 151 -1.55 1.09 7.74
N SER A 152 -0.90 2.24 7.55
CA SER A 152 -1.57 3.52 7.37
C SER A 152 -2.46 3.50 6.12
N GLU A 153 -3.20 4.57 5.89
CA GLU A 153 -3.53 4.92 4.51
C GLU A 153 -2.23 5.31 3.78
N GLY A 154 -2.05 4.80 2.56
CA GLY A 154 -0.87 5.07 1.76
C GLY A 154 -0.86 6.51 1.24
N ILE A 155 0.32 7.01 0.90
CA ILE A 155 0.48 8.25 0.12
C ILE A 155 1.25 7.95 -1.16
N TRP A 156 1.02 8.71 -2.22
CA TRP A 156 1.84 8.60 -3.41
C TRP A 156 3.19 9.28 -3.16
N VAL A 157 4.26 8.63 -3.58
CA VAL A 157 5.59 9.23 -3.69
C VAL A 157 6.18 8.88 -5.04
N GLN A 158 7.03 9.74 -5.57
CA GLN A 158 7.74 9.50 -6.82
C GLN A 158 9.23 9.33 -6.52
N ILE A 159 9.79 8.19 -6.90
CA ILE A 159 11.24 8.01 -6.93
C ILE A 159 11.74 8.66 -8.23
N LEU A 160 12.73 9.55 -8.10
CA LEU A 160 13.44 10.17 -9.23
C LEU A 160 14.78 9.48 -9.47
#